data_AF-A0A356TJM2-F1
#
_entry.id   AF-A0A356TJM2-F1
#
_cell.length_a   1.000
_cell.length_b   1.000
_cell.length_c   1.000
_cell.angle_alpha   90.00
_cell.angle_beta   90.00
_cell.angle_gamma   90.00
#
_symmetry.space_group_name_H-M   'P 1'
#
loop_
_entity.id
_entity.type
_entity.pdbx_description
1 polymer ?
#
loop_
_entity_poly.entity_id
_entity_poly.type
_entity_poly.pdbx_seq_one_letter_code
_entity_poly.pdbx_strand_id
1 'polypeptide(L)'
;SYTIDVYRRRLEPHRDLLEFAMYVAFFPQLVAGPIVRAKEFLWQFNEAPKLSIAGAQSGIYLILRGLVKKVAIADFLATRLIDRVFDNPGAFSTSEVWIAVFGYTWQLYGDFSGYTD
;
A
#
# COMPACT_ATOMS: atom_id res chain seq x y z
N SER A 1 -11.89 -11.20 -7.55
CA SER A 1 -11.23 -12.44 -8.04
C SER A 1 -11.99 -13.69 -7.64
N TYR A 2 -12.32 -13.85 -6.34
CA TYR A 2 -12.91 -15.06 -5.76
C TYR A 2 -14.03 -15.73 -6.59
N THR A 3 -15.12 -15.00 -6.89
CA THR A 3 -16.26 -15.55 -7.65
C THR A 3 -15.87 -16.06 -9.03
N ILE A 4 -14.92 -15.41 -9.70
CA ILE A 4 -14.41 -15.84 -11.02
C ILE A 4 -13.55 -17.10 -10.88
N ASP A 5 -12.73 -17.18 -9.84
CA ASP A 5 -11.89 -18.36 -9.59
C ASP A 5 -12.73 -19.59 -9.23
N VAL A 6 -13.84 -19.40 -8.49
CA VAL A 6 -14.85 -20.44 -8.25
C VAL A 6 -15.57 -20.84 -9.53
N TYR A 7 -16.03 -19.85 -10.33
CA TYR A 7 -16.67 -20.11 -11.62
C TYR A 7 -15.78 -20.91 -12.57
N ARG A 8 -14.46 -20.61 -12.59
CA ARG A 8 -13.46 -21.32 -13.40
C ARG A 8 -12.98 -22.63 -12.76
N ARG A 9 -13.57 -23.08 -11.65
CA ARG A 9 -13.18 -24.28 -10.90
C ARG A 9 -11.71 -24.32 -10.48
N ARG A 10 -11.10 -23.14 -10.27
CA ARG A 10 -9.73 -23.00 -9.75
C ARG A 10 -9.66 -22.99 -8.23
N LEU A 11 -10.80 -22.72 -7.60
CA LEU A 11 -10.99 -22.69 -6.15
C LEU A 11 -12.37 -23.30 -5.85
N GLU A 12 -12.47 -24.08 -4.78
CA GLU A 12 -13.77 -24.51 -4.28
C GLU A 12 -14.45 -23.38 -3.50
N PRO A 13 -15.79 -23.27 -3.52
CA PRO A 13 -16.52 -22.38 -2.64
C PRO A 13 -16.16 -22.66 -1.18
N HIS A 14 -15.79 -21.60 -0.47
CA HIS A 14 -15.41 -21.62 0.92
C HIS A 14 -16.69 -21.66 1.73
N ARG A 15 -16.78 -22.62 2.65
CA ARG A 15 -18.04 -22.94 3.33
C ARG A 15 -18.28 -22.08 4.57
N ASP A 16 -17.22 -21.46 5.09
CA ASP A 16 -17.27 -20.57 6.25
C ASP A 16 -17.46 -19.11 5.81
N LEU A 17 -18.61 -18.54 6.17
CA LEU A 17 -18.95 -17.16 5.85
C LEU A 17 -18.08 -16.16 6.63
N LEU A 18 -17.69 -16.49 7.87
CA LEU A 18 -16.86 -15.62 8.70
C LEU A 18 -15.46 -15.50 8.13
N GLU A 19 -14.82 -16.62 7.74
CA GLU A 19 -13.50 -16.60 7.11
C GLU A 19 -13.52 -15.84 5.77
N PHE A 20 -14.59 -16.02 4.99
CA PHE A 20 -14.78 -15.23 3.78
C PHE A 20 -14.96 -13.73 4.08
N ALA A 21 -15.76 -13.37 5.08
CA ALA A 21 -15.95 -11.98 5.49
C ALA A 21 -14.65 -11.35 5.99
N MET A 22 -13.82 -12.10 6.74
CA MET A 22 -12.49 -11.65 7.18
C MET A 22 -11.55 -11.41 5.99
N TYR A 23 -11.57 -12.27 4.97
CA TYR A 23 -10.82 -12.05 3.73
C TYR A 23 -11.25 -10.75 3.02
N VAL A 24 -12.56 -10.51 2.89
CA VAL A 24 -13.08 -9.30 2.24
C VAL A 24 -12.79 -8.04 3.06
N ALA A 25 -12.87 -8.12 4.38
CA ALA A 25 -12.68 -7.01 5.30
C ALA A 25 -11.22 -6.82 5.75
N PHE A 26 -10.25 -7.50 5.14
CA PHE A 26 -8.85 -7.42 5.53
C PHE A 26 -8.28 -6.02 5.23
N PHE A 27 -8.22 -5.19 6.27
CA PHE A 27 -7.91 -3.76 6.17
C PHE A 27 -6.57 -3.43 5.48
N PRO A 28 -5.47 -4.22 5.61
CA PRO A 28 -4.21 -3.89 4.95
C PRO A 28 -4.33 -3.84 3.41
N GLN A 29 -5.25 -4.61 2.85
CA GLN A 29 -5.53 -4.61 1.41
C GLN A 29 -6.63 -3.61 1.01
N LEU A 30 -7.50 -3.22 1.94
CA LEU A 30 -8.77 -2.55 1.63
C LEU A 30 -8.63 -1.15 1.02
N VAL A 31 -7.57 -0.41 1.39
CA VAL A 31 -7.38 0.98 0.92
C VAL A 31 -6.52 1.03 -0.34
N ALA A 32 -5.35 0.37 -0.34
CA ALA A 32 -4.45 0.34 -1.50
C ALA A 32 -3.44 -0.82 -1.49
N GLY A 33 -3.50 -1.75 -0.53
CA GLY A 33 -2.48 -2.79 -0.36
C GLY A 33 -2.30 -3.72 -1.57
N PRO A 34 -1.23 -4.53 -1.61
CA PRO A 34 -1.00 -5.48 -2.68
C PRO A 34 -2.23 -6.37 -2.94
N ILE A 35 -2.52 -6.65 -4.21
CA ILE A 35 -3.68 -7.47 -4.57
C ILE A 35 -3.41 -8.92 -4.17
N VAL A 36 -3.97 -9.36 -3.03
CA VAL A 36 -3.89 -10.74 -2.56
C VAL A 36 -5.01 -11.58 -3.16
N ARG A 37 -4.66 -12.80 -3.62
CA ARG A 37 -5.63 -13.77 -4.12
C ARG A 37 -6.26 -14.54 -2.98
N ALA A 38 -7.56 -14.79 -3.06
CA ALA A 38 -8.29 -15.54 -2.05
C ALA A 38 -7.69 -16.93 -1.76
N LYS A 39 -7.12 -17.60 -2.77
CA LYS A 39 -6.45 -18.90 -2.61
C LYS A 39 -5.28 -18.85 -1.62
N GLU A 40 -4.49 -17.78 -1.68
CA GLU A 40 -3.30 -17.59 -0.84
C GLU A 40 -3.68 -17.11 0.56
N PHE A 41 -4.74 -16.30 0.66
CA PHE A 41 -5.19 -15.74 1.92
C PHE A 41 -6.00 -16.74 2.75
N LEU A 42 -7.03 -17.36 2.15
CA LEU A 42 -7.95 -18.24 2.89
C LEU A 42 -7.26 -19.49 3.44
N TRP A 43 -6.22 -19.98 2.76
CA TRP A 43 -5.43 -21.11 3.26
C TRP A 43 -4.74 -20.81 4.61
N GLN A 44 -4.39 -19.55 4.87
CA GLN A 44 -3.68 -19.15 6.09
C GLN A 44 -4.54 -19.31 7.35
N PHE A 45 -5.88 -19.35 7.24
CA PHE A 45 -6.75 -19.62 8.40
C PHE A 45 -6.63 -21.06 8.91
N ASN A 46 -6.17 -21.99 8.08
CA ASN A 46 -5.96 -23.39 8.47
C ASN A 46 -4.70 -23.60 9.31
N GLU A 47 -3.82 -22.58 9.39
CA GLU A 47 -2.58 -22.64 10.14
C GLU A 47 -2.60 -21.66 11.31
N ALA A 48 -2.17 -22.13 12.49
CA ALA A 48 -2.04 -21.24 13.64
C ALA A 48 -0.96 -20.17 13.35
N PRO A 49 -1.24 -18.88 13.56
CA PRO A 49 -0.26 -17.83 13.32
C PRO A 49 0.96 -18.01 14.21
N LYS A 50 2.15 -17.99 13.60
CA LYS A 50 3.43 -18.12 14.30
C LYS A 50 4.23 -16.83 14.13
N LEU A 51 4.43 -16.09 15.22
CA LEU A 51 5.32 -14.93 15.23
C LEU A 51 6.73 -15.37 15.64
N SER A 52 7.65 -15.36 14.68
CA SER A 52 9.08 -15.52 14.97
C SER A 52 9.72 -14.16 15.27
N ILE A 53 10.84 -14.16 15.99
CA ILE A 53 11.62 -12.93 16.23
C ILE A 53 12.02 -12.29 14.90
N ALA A 54 12.46 -13.10 13.93
CA ALA A 54 12.81 -12.62 12.59
C ALA A 54 11.60 -11.99 11.87
N GLY A 55 10.41 -12.58 12.00
CA GLY A 55 9.17 -12.04 11.45
C GLY A 55 8.79 -10.69 12.08
N ALA A 56 8.90 -10.58 13.40
CA ALA A 56 8.65 -9.33 14.11
C ALA A 56 9.65 -8.24 13.71
N GLN A 57 10.95 -8.56 13.61
CA GLN A 57 11.98 -7.63 13.16
C GLN A 57 11.73 -7.14 11.74
N SER A 58 11.37 -8.05 10.82
CA SER A 58 11.02 -7.70 9.44
C SER A 58 9.81 -6.76 9.39
N GLY A 59 8.75 -7.07 10.14
CA GLY A 59 7.56 -6.22 10.22
C GLY A 59 7.86 -4.82 10.75
N ILE A 60 8.62 -4.71 11.84
CA ILE A 60 9.04 -3.40 12.39
C ILE A 60 9.90 -2.64 11.38
N TYR A 61 10.83 -3.32 10.71
CA TYR A 61 11.68 -2.70 9.69
C TYR A 61 10.85 -2.12 8.54
N LEU A 62 9.87 -2.87 8.04
CA LEU A 62 8.97 -2.42 6.98
C LEU A 62 8.16 -1.20 7.42
N ILE A 63 7.55 -1.23 8.62
CA ILE A 63 6.80 -0.10 9.18
C ILE A 63 7.68 1.15 9.28
N LEU A 64 8.88 1.03 9.84
CA LEU A 64 9.80 2.18 9.99
C LEU A 64 10.26 2.72 8.64
N ARG A 65 10.57 1.84 7.69
CA ARG A 65 10.95 2.20 6.32
C ARG A 65 9.82 2.91 5.60
N GLY A 66 8.60 2.41 5.70
CA GLY A 66 7.39 3.02 5.13
C GLY A 66 7.13 4.40 5.71
N LEU A 67 7.24 4.53 7.03
CA LEU A 67 7.05 5.80 7.74
C LEU A 67 8.06 6.86 7.30
N VAL A 68 9.34 6.50 7.12
CA VAL A 68 10.35 7.43 6.61
C VAL A 68 10.03 7.88 5.18
N LYS A 69 9.66 6.95 4.28
CA LYS A 69 9.30 7.28 2.90
C LYS A 69 8.08 8.21 2.83
N LYS A 70 7.05 7.92 3.62
CA LYS A 70 5.82 8.70 3.63
C LYS A 70 6.03 10.07 4.28
N VAL A 71 6.47 10.09 5.53
CA VAL A 71 6.50 11.32 6.34
C VAL A 71 7.72 12.18 6.05
N ALA A 72 8.91 11.58 5.99
CA ALA A 72 10.14 12.35 5.86
C ALA A 72 10.44 12.75 4.41
N ILE A 73 10.00 11.95 3.42
CA ILE A 73 10.27 12.22 2.00
C ILE A 73 9.02 12.77 1.32
N ALA A 74 7.93 12.00 1.24
CA ALA A 74 6.77 12.39 0.43
C ALA A 74 6.06 13.63 0.99
N ASP A 75 5.68 13.62 2.27
CA ASP A 75 4.98 14.75 2.89
C ASP A 75 5.86 16.00 2.97
N PHE A 76 7.18 15.83 3.15
CA PHE A 76 8.13 16.94 3.08
C PHE A 76 8.18 17.57 1.69
N LEU A 77 8.28 16.76 0.63
CA LEU A 77 8.29 17.25 -0.75
C LEU A 77 6.95 17.95 -1.11
N ALA A 78 5.83 17.35 -0.70
CA ALA A 78 4.49 17.89 -0.91
C ALA A 78 4.40 19.31 -0.34
N THR A 79 4.60 19.42 0.98
CA THR A 79 4.35 20.67 1.73
C THR A 79 5.38 21.77 1.49
N ARG A 80 6.63 21.42 1.17
CA ARG A 80 7.71 22.41 1.02
C ARG A 80 7.92 22.89 -0.40
N LEU A 81 7.68 22.04 -1.39
CA LEU A 81 8.03 22.30 -2.77
C LEU A 81 6.80 22.27 -3.68
N ILE A 82 6.05 21.17 -3.65
CA ILE A 82 5.09 20.85 -4.72
C ILE A 82 3.82 21.67 -4.58
N ASP A 83 3.18 21.65 -3.40
CA ASP A 83 1.89 22.32 -3.18
C ASP A 83 1.98 23.81 -3.51
N ARG A 84 3.06 24.46 -3.08
CA ARG A 84 3.29 25.90 -3.32
C ARG A 84 3.35 26.25 -4.80
N VAL A 85 3.97 25.39 -5.61
CA VAL A 85 4.13 25.61 -7.06
C VAL A 85 2.85 25.23 -7.80
N PHE A 86 2.13 24.18 -7.37
CA PHE A 86 0.92 23.72 -8.03
C PHE A 86 -0.30 24.60 -7.71
N ASP A 87 -0.35 25.24 -6.54
CA ASP A 87 -1.41 26.19 -6.16
C ASP A 87 -1.39 27.48 -6.99
N ASN A 88 -0.20 27.97 -7.36
CA ASN A 88 -0.05 29.16 -8.19
C ASN A 88 1.16 29.08 -9.13
N PRO A 89 1.10 28.28 -10.20
CA PRO A 89 2.24 28.04 -11.08
C PRO A 89 2.70 29.30 -11.83
N GLY A 90 1.80 30.28 -12.04
CA GLY A 90 2.14 31.56 -12.70
C GLY A 90 3.04 32.47 -11.87
N ALA A 91 3.19 32.22 -10.57
CA ALA A 91 4.09 32.97 -9.69
C ALA A 91 5.53 32.44 -9.68
N PHE A 92 5.80 31.31 -10.35
CA PHE A 92 7.11 30.66 -10.36
C PHE A 92 7.71 30.63 -11.77
N SER A 93 9.04 30.52 -11.83
CA SER A 93 9.76 30.34 -13.09
C SER A 93 9.48 28.97 -13.71
N THR A 94 9.64 28.87 -15.04
CA THR A 94 9.49 27.60 -15.78
C THR A 94 10.36 26.48 -15.20
N SER A 95 11.58 26.80 -14.75
CA SER A 95 12.48 25.84 -14.11
C SER A 95 11.95 25.32 -12.78
N GLU A 96 11.36 26.18 -11.95
CA GLU A 96 10.77 25.78 -10.66
C GLU A 96 9.55 24.88 -10.88
N VAL A 97 8.73 25.18 -11.90
CA VAL A 97 7.60 24.33 -12.29
C VAL A 97 8.07 22.93 -12.72
N TRP A 98 9.11 22.83 -13.55
CA TRP A 98 9.68 21.53 -13.91
C TRP A 98 10.24 20.76 -12.72
N ILE A 99 10.94 21.44 -11.80
CA ILE A 99 11.44 20.82 -10.57
C ILE A 99 10.28 20.29 -9.73
N ALA A 100 9.18 21.03 -9.60
CA ALA A 100 7.98 20.57 -8.87
C ALA A 100 7.34 19.34 -9.53
N VAL A 101 7.28 19.28 -10.88
CA VAL A 101 6.76 18.11 -11.61
C VAL A 101 7.60 16.86 -11.35
N PHE A 102 8.93 16.96 -11.43
CA PHE A 102 9.81 15.83 -11.09
C PHE A 102 9.75 15.50 -9.60
N GLY A 103 9.66 16.51 -8.73
CA GLY A 103 9.47 16.35 -7.29
C GLY A 103 8.19 15.58 -6.97
N TYR A 104 7.09 15.85 -7.69
CA TYR A 104 5.84 15.12 -7.55
C TYR A 104 5.97 13.64 -7.88
N THR A 105 6.84 13.27 -8.83
CA THR A 105 7.11 11.85 -9.11
C THR A 105 7.74 11.15 -7.90
N TRP A 106 8.64 11.84 -7.19
CA TRP A 106 9.26 11.33 -5.95
C TRP A 106 8.28 11.30 -4.79
N GLN A 107 7.44 12.33 -4.64
CA GLN A 107 6.34 12.31 -3.66
C GLN A 107 5.43 11.10 -3.89
N LEU A 108 4.96 10.93 -5.12
CA LEU A 108 4.08 9.83 -5.50
C LEU A 108 4.71 8.48 -5.20
N TYR A 109 5.98 8.29 -5.57
CA TYR A 109 6.71 7.06 -5.23
C TYR A 109 6.80 6.84 -3.72
N GLY A 110 7.13 7.87 -2.94
CA GLY A 110 7.23 7.79 -1.48
C GLY A 110 5.90 7.46 -0.81
N ASP A 111 4.80 8.02 -1.32
CA ASP A 111 3.45 7.71 -0.86
C ASP A 111 3.07 6.25 -1.14
N PHE A 112 3.23 5.81 -2.39
CA PHE A 112 2.83 4.46 -2.81
C PHE A 112 3.71 3.38 -2.20
N SER A 113 5.03 3.56 -2.25
CA SER A 113 5.95 2.63 -1.60
C SER A 113 5.75 2.64 -0.09
N GLY A 114 5.55 3.82 0.51
CA GLY A 114 5.48 3.96 1.96
C GLY A 114 4.28 3.25 2.59
N TYR A 115 3.12 3.24 1.92
CA TYR A 115 1.98 2.43 2.41
C TYR A 115 2.12 0.94 2.08
N THR A 116 2.89 0.60 1.03
CA THR A 116 3.08 -0.80 0.59
C THR A 116 4.05 -1.55 1.49
N ASP A 117 5.07 -0.86 2.02
CA ASP A 117 5.95 -1.36 3.09
C ASP A 117 5.15 -1.57 4.39
#